data_AF-A0A812SP07-F1
#
_entry.id   AF-A0A812SP07-F1
#
_cell.length_a   1.000
_cell.length_b   1.000
_cell.length_c   1.000
_cell.angle_alpha   90.00
_cell.angle_beta   90.00
_cell.angle_gamma   90.00
#
_symmetry.space_group_name_H-M   'P 1'
#
loop_
_entity.id
_entity.type
_entity.pdbx_description
1 polymer ?
#
loop_
_entity_poly.entity_id
_entity_poly.type
_entity_poly.pdbx_seq_one_letter_code
_entity_poly.pdbx_strand_id
1 'polypeptide(L)'
;MDPSRRLSFFRSICCLLFIALLGRLNCFVSWLGSAWNAQDTVSRVVNGKFASSPQHQHTGNSGRVSQPQVMLAAKSRGDVSTVGSQDLNLYGQELKPCSQEGDTTTGWTRTGFCAWEPSDRGYHQVCVTMSRQFLQASAKYDANDLSSVVDDGGHWCICAWAWAAAVSRDPEKFENLKLDCTRTNAYLRDVYQSYASSGRGMVSPSGVQYEAQAALEAVEKLCKA
;
A
#
# COMPACT_ATOMS: atom_id res chain seq x y z
N MET A 1 -7.42 -51.31 17.83
CA MET A 1 -6.60 -51.86 18.93
C MET A 1 -5.31 -51.06 18.96
N ASP A 2 -5.05 -50.41 20.08
CA ASP A 2 -3.99 -49.43 20.36
C ASP A 2 -2.63 -50.10 20.58
N PRO A 3 -1.53 -49.65 19.94
CA PRO A 3 -0.18 -50.07 20.27
C PRO A 3 0.68 -48.90 20.80
N SER A 4 0.19 -48.15 21.78
CA SER A 4 1.06 -47.33 22.63
C SER A 4 1.70 -48.22 23.72
N ARG A 5 3.02 -48.05 23.89
CA ARG A 5 3.89 -48.63 24.94
C ARG A 5 4.52 -49.98 24.58
N ARG A 6 5.76 -49.92 24.08
CA ARG A 6 6.89 -50.69 24.63
C ARG A 6 8.22 -50.22 24.05
N LEU A 7 9.16 -49.99 24.97
CA LEU A 7 10.61 -49.94 24.81
C LEU A 7 11.26 -48.63 24.33
N SER A 8 11.44 -47.76 25.33
CA SER A 8 12.66 -46.99 25.53
C SER A 8 13.90 -47.90 25.57
N PHE A 9 14.83 -47.74 24.62
CA PHE A 9 16.28 -47.91 24.76
C PHE A 9 16.93 -47.53 23.41
N PHE A 10 18.17 -47.03 23.43
CA PHE A 10 18.95 -46.47 22.30
C PHE A 10 18.85 -44.95 22.06
N ARG A 11 19.27 -44.20 23.08
CA ARG A 11 19.99 -42.92 22.90
C ARG A 11 21.36 -43.05 23.56
N SER A 12 22.41 -43.37 22.80
CA SER A 12 23.80 -42.98 23.09
C SER A 12 24.76 -43.60 22.07
N ILE A 13 25.84 -42.88 21.75
CA ILE A 13 27.01 -43.28 20.94
C ILE A 13 26.86 -43.03 19.42
N CYS A 14 27.05 -41.76 19.04
CA CYS A 14 27.73 -41.41 17.79
C CYS A 14 28.37 -40.02 17.96
N CYS A 15 29.36 -39.98 18.85
CA CYS A 15 30.28 -38.87 19.01
C CYS A 15 31.68 -39.50 18.98
N LEU A 16 32.62 -38.85 18.31
CA LEU A 16 34.06 -39.16 18.25
C LEU A 16 34.48 -40.19 17.19
N LEU A 17 34.63 -39.74 15.93
CA LEU A 17 35.65 -40.24 15.00
C LEU A 17 35.83 -39.22 13.86
N PHE A 18 36.53 -38.10 14.12
CA PHE A 18 37.26 -37.31 13.12
C PHE A 18 38.24 -36.40 13.86
N ILE A 19 39.35 -37.00 14.31
CA ILE A 19 40.54 -36.29 14.80
C ILE A 19 41.25 -35.75 13.55
N ALA A 20 41.00 -34.47 13.25
CA ALA A 20 41.76 -33.73 12.25
C ALA A 20 43.14 -33.36 12.84
N LEU A 21 44.18 -33.81 12.14
CA LEU A 21 45.58 -33.56 12.42
C LEU A 21 45.92 -32.07 12.26
N LEU A 22 46.40 -31.49 13.36
CA LEU A 22 47.56 -30.61 13.51
C LEU A 22 47.91 -29.62 12.38
N GLY A 23 47.83 -28.33 12.72
CA GLY A 23 48.46 -27.26 11.94
C GLY A 23 48.44 -25.91 12.65
N ARG A 24 49.22 -25.79 13.73
CA ARG A 24 49.52 -24.53 14.44
C ARG A 24 50.23 -23.53 13.53
N LEU A 25 49.74 -22.30 13.42
CA LEU A 25 50.59 -21.12 13.36
C LEU A 25 49.97 -19.95 14.15
N ASN A 26 50.87 -19.28 14.84
CA ASN A 26 50.72 -18.35 15.94
C ASN A 26 50.28 -16.94 15.53
N CYS A 27 49.69 -16.26 16.53
CA CYS A 27 49.87 -14.85 16.90
C CYS A 27 49.73 -13.75 15.83
N PHE A 28 48.78 -12.84 16.05
CA PHE A 28 49.13 -11.51 16.58
C PHE A 28 47.88 -10.80 17.11
N VAL A 29 48.00 -10.28 18.33
CA VAL A 29 47.05 -9.38 19.01
C VAL A 29 47.64 -7.98 18.90
N SER A 30 46.86 -7.01 18.44
CA SER A 30 47.08 -5.56 18.59
C SER A 30 45.84 -4.85 18.01
N TRP A 31 44.88 -4.38 18.82
CA TRP A 31 44.84 -3.20 19.70
C TRP A 31 44.66 -1.86 18.96
N LEU A 32 43.81 -1.01 19.54
CA LEU A 32 43.44 0.39 19.23
C LEU A 32 42.34 0.56 18.16
N GLY A 33 41.18 1.17 18.41
CA GLY A 33 40.79 2.15 19.42
C GLY A 33 40.68 3.53 18.78
N SER A 34 39.46 4.06 18.61
CA SER A 34 39.12 5.49 18.43
C SER A 34 37.59 5.59 18.47
N ALA A 35 36.99 5.97 19.60
CA ALA A 35 36.89 7.31 20.16
C ALA A 35 35.62 8.03 19.67
N TRP A 36 34.74 8.24 20.64
CA TRP A 36 33.53 9.03 20.59
C TRP A 36 33.88 10.50 20.31
N ASN A 37 33.09 11.17 19.48
CA ASN A 37 33.01 12.63 19.46
C ASN A 37 31.55 13.04 19.64
N ALA A 38 31.18 13.29 20.90
CA ALA A 38 30.08 14.17 21.24
C ALA A 38 30.73 15.46 21.76
N GLN A 39 30.45 16.58 21.09
CA GLN A 39 30.76 17.90 21.61
C GLN A 39 29.53 18.79 21.46
N ASP A 40 29.15 19.30 22.62
CA ASP A 40 28.09 20.25 22.91
C ASP A 40 28.25 21.58 22.16
N THR A 41 27.12 22.23 21.86
CA THR A 41 27.04 23.68 22.03
C THR A 41 25.66 24.07 22.54
N VAL A 42 25.67 24.60 23.77
CA VAL A 42 24.56 25.14 24.51
C VAL A 42 24.37 26.64 24.19
N SER A 43 23.10 27.04 24.06
CA SER A 43 22.50 28.35 24.30
C SER A 43 23.00 29.61 23.58
N ARG A 44 22.09 30.22 22.81
CA ARG A 44 21.81 31.67 22.90
C ARG A 44 20.31 31.93 22.80
N VAL A 45 19.68 32.19 23.95
CA VAL A 45 18.42 32.92 24.06
C VAL A 45 18.77 34.41 23.96
N VAL A 46 18.15 35.12 23.02
CA VAL A 46 18.16 36.59 23.01
C VAL A 46 16.73 37.08 22.94
N ASN A 47 16.36 37.85 23.96
CA ASN A 47 15.10 38.54 24.10
C ASN A 47 14.93 39.64 23.04
N GLY A 48 13.71 39.78 22.52
CA GLY A 48 13.05 41.09 22.57
C GLY A 48 12.55 41.68 21.26
N LYS A 49 11.33 42.23 21.40
CA LYS A 49 10.72 43.36 20.67
C LYS A 49 9.89 43.01 19.43
N PHE A 50 8.58 42.90 19.71
CA PHE A 50 7.50 43.37 18.85
C PHE A 50 7.83 44.76 18.28
N ALA A 51 7.85 44.84 16.95
CA ALA A 51 7.71 46.08 16.21
C ALA A 51 6.78 45.82 15.04
N SER A 52 5.56 46.32 15.15
CA SER A 52 4.61 46.47 14.05
C SER A 52 5.13 47.53 13.08
N SER A 53 5.07 47.23 11.78
CA SER A 53 5.37 48.15 10.69
C SER A 53 4.37 47.95 9.54
N PRO A 54 4.21 48.91 8.62
CA PRO A 54 2.93 49.57 8.41
C PRO A 54 2.17 49.01 7.20
N GLN A 55 0.86 49.22 7.21
CA GLN A 55 -0.01 48.93 6.08
C GLN A 55 0.37 49.81 4.87
N HIS A 56 0.89 49.18 3.82
CA HIS A 56 0.93 49.77 2.48
C HIS A 56 -0.30 49.33 1.70
N GLN A 57 -1.22 50.26 1.49
CA GLN A 57 -2.26 50.17 0.46
C GLN A 57 -1.59 50.33 -0.91
N HIS A 58 -1.82 49.36 -1.80
CA HIS A 58 -1.63 49.55 -3.24
C HIS A 58 -2.91 49.17 -3.98
N THR A 59 -3.31 50.12 -4.81
CA THR A 59 -4.39 50.13 -5.78
C THR A 59 -4.00 49.36 -7.05
N GLY A 60 -5.00 48.85 -7.79
CA GLY A 60 -4.94 48.76 -9.25
C GLY A 60 -4.61 47.42 -9.93
N ASN A 61 -5.68 46.74 -10.36
CA ASN A 61 -5.99 46.24 -11.70
C ASN A 61 -4.98 45.45 -12.59
N SER A 62 -5.56 44.45 -13.28
CA SER A 62 -5.18 43.81 -14.56
C SER A 62 -4.12 42.70 -14.58
N GLY A 63 -4.52 41.55 -15.15
CA GLY A 63 -3.60 40.52 -15.63
C GLY A 63 -4.12 39.09 -15.48
N ARG A 64 -5.15 38.71 -16.24
CA ARG A 64 -5.61 37.32 -16.36
C ARG A 64 -4.56 36.53 -17.17
N VAL A 65 -3.66 35.82 -16.50
CA VAL A 65 -2.71 34.92 -17.18
C VAL A 65 -3.49 33.78 -17.78
N SER A 66 -3.48 33.72 -19.11
CA SER A 66 -4.12 32.71 -19.94
C SER A 66 -3.20 31.48 -19.99
N GLN A 67 -3.67 30.33 -19.52
CA GLN A 67 -3.00 29.06 -19.80
C GLN A 67 -3.26 28.65 -21.26
N PRO A 68 -2.28 28.03 -21.95
CA PRO A 68 -2.44 27.64 -23.34
C PRO A 68 -3.39 26.46 -23.44
N GLN A 69 -4.51 26.67 -24.13
CA GLN A 69 -5.48 25.64 -24.47
C GLN A 69 -4.89 24.75 -25.56
N VAL A 70 -4.57 23.51 -25.21
CA VAL A 70 -4.38 22.44 -26.19
C VAL A 70 -5.76 22.10 -26.75
N MET A 71 -6.00 22.43 -28.03
CA MET A 71 -7.24 22.10 -28.72
C MET A 71 -7.32 20.59 -28.95
N LEU A 72 -8.10 19.88 -28.12
CA LEU A 72 -8.65 18.58 -28.48
C LEU A 72 -9.98 18.78 -29.19
N ALA A 73 -10.04 18.36 -30.45
CA ALA A 73 -11.22 18.43 -31.29
C ALA A 73 -12.36 17.58 -30.70
N ALA A 74 -13.46 18.22 -30.31
CA ALA A 74 -14.68 17.56 -29.90
C ALA A 74 -15.54 17.19 -31.12
N LYS A 75 -15.82 15.89 -31.29
CA LYS A 75 -16.82 15.30 -32.20
C LYS A 75 -17.17 13.94 -31.57
N SER A 76 -18.40 13.53 -31.27
CA SER A 76 -19.74 14.04 -31.50
C SER A 76 -20.70 13.52 -30.43
N ARG A 77 -21.84 14.23 -30.33
CA ARG A 77 -23.14 13.95 -29.71
C ARG A 77 -23.56 12.46 -29.61
N GLY A 78 -24.05 12.09 -28.42
CA GLY A 78 -25.32 11.39 -28.24
C GLY A 78 -25.31 9.86 -28.16
N ASP A 79 -25.15 9.31 -26.96
CA ASP A 79 -25.93 8.18 -26.44
C ASP A 79 -25.84 8.21 -24.89
N VAL A 80 -26.90 7.82 -24.19
CA VAL A 80 -26.86 7.60 -22.74
C VAL A 80 -26.15 6.27 -22.54
N SER A 81 -24.82 6.32 -22.61
CA SER A 81 -23.96 5.18 -22.30
C SER A 81 -23.11 5.60 -21.11
N THR A 82 -23.24 4.83 -20.02
CA THR A 82 -22.27 4.66 -18.93
C THR A 82 -21.11 5.66 -18.96
N VAL A 83 -21.07 6.60 -18.01
CA VAL A 83 -19.90 7.47 -17.80
C VAL A 83 -18.70 6.57 -17.46
N GLY A 84 -17.95 6.16 -18.49
CA GLY A 84 -16.68 5.46 -18.34
C GLY A 84 -15.68 6.41 -17.71
N SER A 85 -14.92 5.94 -16.73
CA SER A 85 -13.75 6.68 -16.26
C SER A 85 -12.75 6.80 -17.42
N GLN A 86 -12.17 7.98 -17.63
CA GLN A 86 -11.06 8.18 -18.59
C GLN A 86 -9.75 7.51 -18.14
N ASP A 87 -9.78 6.77 -17.04
CA ASP A 87 -8.66 6.08 -16.44
C ASP A 87 -8.32 4.79 -17.18
N LEU A 88 -7.07 4.36 -17.01
CA LEU A 88 -6.58 3.08 -17.49
C LEU A 88 -6.62 2.02 -16.39
N ASN A 89 -6.73 0.76 -16.79
CA ASN A 89 -6.60 -0.40 -15.91
C ASN A 89 -5.15 -0.90 -15.83
N LEU A 90 -4.90 -1.94 -15.02
CA LEU A 90 -3.54 -2.46 -14.81
C LEU A 90 -2.86 -3.03 -16.08
N TYR A 91 -3.57 -3.21 -17.18
CA TYR A 91 -3.00 -3.57 -18.49
C TYR A 91 -2.81 -2.36 -19.43
N GLY A 92 -3.03 -1.13 -18.94
CA GLY A 92 -2.96 0.08 -19.76
C GLY A 92 -4.12 0.25 -20.74
N GLN A 93 -5.22 -0.48 -20.56
CA GLN A 93 -6.44 -0.39 -21.37
C GLN A 93 -7.52 0.42 -20.64
N GLU A 94 -8.64 0.72 -21.28
CA GLU A 94 -9.78 1.40 -20.65
C GLU A 94 -10.24 0.70 -19.35
N LEU A 95 -10.44 1.48 -18.29
CA LEU A 95 -10.90 0.97 -17.01
C LEU A 95 -12.37 0.53 -17.08
N LYS A 96 -12.62 -0.74 -16.74
CA LYS A 96 -13.97 -1.32 -16.68
C LYS A 96 -14.64 -1.04 -15.32
N PRO A 97 -15.99 -0.98 -15.24
CA PRO A 97 -16.68 -0.79 -13.97
C PRO A 97 -16.38 -1.94 -13.02
N CYS A 98 -16.19 -1.69 -11.73
CA CYS A 98 -16.02 -2.74 -10.72
C CYS A 98 -17.35 -3.37 -10.30
N SER A 99 -18.41 -2.57 -10.09
CA SER A 99 -19.75 -3.11 -9.80
C SER A 99 -20.24 -3.98 -10.96
N GLN A 100 -20.76 -5.17 -10.63
CA GLN A 100 -21.48 -6.04 -11.57
C GLN A 100 -23.00 -5.94 -11.37
N GLU A 101 -23.74 -6.64 -12.22
CA GLU A 101 -25.18 -6.78 -12.08
C GLU A 101 -25.53 -7.38 -10.71
N GLY A 102 -26.40 -6.68 -9.96
CA GLY A 102 -26.82 -7.09 -8.61
C GLY A 102 -25.90 -6.62 -7.48
N ASP A 103 -24.71 -6.09 -7.77
CA ASP A 103 -23.85 -5.49 -6.74
C ASP A 103 -24.37 -4.10 -6.30
N THR A 104 -24.07 -3.73 -5.06
CA THR A 104 -24.14 -2.34 -4.62
C THR A 104 -23.17 -1.48 -5.44
N THR A 105 -23.57 -0.27 -5.83
CA THR A 105 -22.68 0.64 -6.57
C THR A 105 -21.45 1.02 -5.74
N THR A 106 -20.28 0.63 -6.22
CA THR A 106 -19.00 0.81 -5.54
C THR A 106 -18.24 2.05 -6.03
N GLY A 107 -16.98 2.19 -5.60
CA GLY A 107 -16.09 3.30 -5.92
C GLY A 107 -16.27 4.48 -4.97
N TRP A 108 -15.21 5.26 -4.76
CA TRP A 108 -15.25 6.45 -3.90
C TRP A 108 -16.33 7.44 -4.33
N THR A 109 -16.45 7.67 -5.64
CA THR A 109 -17.45 8.56 -6.25
C THR A 109 -18.82 7.91 -6.46
N ARG A 110 -18.99 6.63 -6.06
CA ARG A 110 -20.22 5.84 -6.25
C ARG A 110 -20.71 5.80 -7.70
N THR A 111 -19.77 5.73 -8.64
CA THR A 111 -20.02 5.58 -10.08
C THR A 111 -19.95 4.13 -10.55
N GLY A 112 -19.56 3.20 -9.66
CA GLY A 112 -19.29 1.81 -10.00
C GLY A 112 -17.86 1.54 -10.48
N PHE A 113 -17.03 2.57 -10.67
CA PHE A 113 -15.63 2.44 -11.09
C PHE A 113 -14.66 2.67 -9.92
N CYS A 114 -13.51 2.01 -9.94
CA CYS A 114 -12.41 2.29 -9.02
C CYS A 114 -11.56 3.47 -9.55
N ALA A 115 -12.23 4.58 -9.88
CA ALA A 115 -11.61 5.75 -10.50
C ALA A 115 -10.64 6.44 -9.54
N TRP A 116 -9.60 7.07 -10.09
CA TRP A 116 -8.74 7.95 -9.32
C TRP A 116 -9.49 9.23 -8.97
N GLU A 117 -9.31 9.69 -7.74
CA GLU A 117 -9.92 10.93 -7.25
C GLU A 117 -8.96 11.58 -6.23
N PRO A 118 -8.50 12.83 -6.46
CA PRO A 118 -7.57 13.52 -5.55
C PRO A 118 -8.03 13.60 -4.10
N SER A 119 -9.34 13.64 -3.87
CA SER A 119 -9.92 13.73 -2.52
C SER A 119 -10.00 12.39 -1.79
N ASP A 120 -9.80 11.26 -2.50
CA ASP A 120 -9.84 9.93 -1.92
C ASP A 120 -8.52 9.55 -1.24
N ARG A 121 -8.46 9.77 0.08
CA ARG A 121 -7.29 9.42 0.89
C ARG A 121 -7.05 7.92 1.03
N GLY A 122 -8.08 7.11 0.79
CA GLY A 122 -7.99 5.65 0.86
C GLY A 122 -7.50 5.01 -0.44
N TYR A 123 -7.55 5.75 -1.55
CA TYR A 123 -7.28 5.27 -2.90
C TYR A 123 -8.08 4.00 -3.19
N HIS A 124 -9.41 4.13 -3.30
CA HIS A 124 -10.36 3.06 -3.64
C HIS A 124 -10.24 2.66 -5.12
N GLN A 125 -9.03 2.23 -5.48
CA GLN A 125 -8.57 1.95 -6.84
C GLN A 125 -8.48 0.46 -7.13
N VAL A 126 -8.58 -0.38 -6.11
CA VAL A 126 -8.40 -1.83 -6.18
C VAL A 126 -9.76 -2.51 -6.32
N CYS A 127 -10.08 -3.05 -7.51
CA CYS A 127 -11.29 -3.83 -7.67
C CYS A 127 -11.04 -5.29 -7.30
N VAL A 128 -11.82 -5.81 -6.36
CA VAL A 128 -11.73 -7.21 -5.93
C VAL A 128 -13.10 -7.88 -5.92
N THR A 129 -13.12 -9.19 -6.17
CA THR A 129 -14.18 -10.05 -5.65
C THR A 129 -13.88 -10.35 -4.19
N MET A 130 -14.83 -10.01 -3.32
CA MET A 130 -14.71 -10.14 -1.88
C MET A 130 -14.64 -11.60 -1.45
N SER A 131 -13.92 -11.83 -0.36
CA SER A 131 -13.89 -13.12 0.33
C SER A 131 -14.38 -12.94 1.76
N ARG A 132 -15.05 -13.96 2.29
CA ARG A 132 -15.43 -13.99 3.72
C ARG A 132 -14.23 -13.83 4.66
N GLN A 133 -13.08 -14.41 4.31
CA GLN A 133 -11.87 -14.32 5.13
C GLN A 133 -11.37 -12.87 5.23
N PHE A 134 -11.30 -12.15 4.11
CA PHE A 134 -10.90 -10.74 4.10
C PHE A 134 -11.90 -9.87 4.86
N LEU A 135 -13.22 -10.06 4.65
CA LEU A 135 -14.25 -9.30 5.36
C LEU A 135 -14.10 -9.41 6.88
N GLN A 136 -13.86 -10.63 7.38
CA GLN A 136 -13.63 -10.88 8.81
C GLN A 136 -12.31 -10.29 9.31
N ALA A 137 -11.22 -10.46 8.56
CA ALA A 137 -9.90 -9.96 8.94
C ALA A 137 -9.86 -8.43 8.94
N SER A 138 -10.41 -7.79 7.91
CA SER A 138 -10.54 -6.33 7.79
C SER A 138 -11.33 -5.72 8.94
N ALA A 139 -12.49 -6.29 9.30
CA ALA A 139 -13.26 -5.82 10.45
C ALA A 139 -12.46 -5.97 11.76
N LYS A 140 -11.79 -7.11 11.95
CA LYS A 140 -11.09 -7.47 13.19
C LYS A 140 -9.79 -6.69 13.42
N TYR A 141 -8.95 -6.56 12.39
CA TYR A 141 -7.59 -6.02 12.51
C TYR A 141 -7.49 -4.55 12.07
N ASP A 142 -8.36 -4.12 11.16
CA ASP A 142 -8.25 -2.80 10.51
C ASP A 142 -9.34 -1.81 10.92
N ALA A 143 -10.28 -2.22 11.77
CA ALA A 143 -11.49 -1.45 12.09
C ALA A 143 -12.25 -1.01 10.82
N ASN A 144 -12.24 -1.88 9.80
CA ASN A 144 -12.89 -1.65 8.52
C ASN A 144 -13.93 -2.75 8.25
N ASP A 145 -15.12 -2.55 8.80
CA ASP A 145 -16.27 -3.42 8.58
C ASP A 145 -17.02 -3.03 7.30
N LEU A 146 -16.97 -3.93 6.30
CA LEU A 146 -17.59 -3.75 4.99
C LEU A 146 -18.90 -4.53 4.83
N SER A 147 -19.35 -5.26 5.86
CA SER A 147 -20.51 -6.16 5.80
C SER A 147 -21.83 -5.47 5.47
N SER A 148 -21.90 -4.15 5.64
CA SER A 148 -23.08 -3.35 5.28
C SER A 148 -23.17 -2.99 3.80
N VAL A 149 -22.09 -3.17 3.03
CA VAL A 149 -22.02 -2.71 1.63
C VAL A 149 -21.72 -3.81 0.63
N VAL A 150 -21.11 -4.91 1.08
CA VAL A 150 -20.73 -6.02 0.21
C VAL A 150 -20.63 -7.34 0.98
N ASP A 151 -21.09 -8.41 0.34
CA ASP A 151 -21.03 -9.79 0.84
C ASP A 151 -19.86 -10.58 0.23
N ASP A 152 -19.65 -11.79 0.75
CA ASP A 152 -18.74 -12.77 0.16
C ASP A 152 -19.11 -13.04 -1.31
N GLY A 153 -18.14 -12.89 -2.22
CA GLY A 153 -18.36 -13.01 -3.66
C GLY A 153 -18.82 -11.73 -4.38
N GLY A 154 -19.18 -10.67 -3.66
CA GLY A 154 -19.53 -9.37 -4.27
C GLY A 154 -18.31 -8.58 -4.74
N HIS A 155 -18.51 -7.63 -5.65
CA HIS A 155 -17.41 -6.80 -6.17
C HIS A 155 -17.35 -5.44 -5.49
N TRP A 156 -16.15 -5.01 -5.12
CA TRP A 156 -15.99 -3.72 -4.45
C TRP A 156 -14.62 -3.11 -4.69
N CYS A 157 -14.59 -1.78 -4.81
CA CYS A 157 -13.37 -1.01 -4.79
C CYS A 157 -12.89 -0.86 -3.33
N ILE A 158 -11.81 -1.53 -2.97
CA ILE A 158 -11.19 -1.40 -1.65
C ILE A 158 -10.07 -0.36 -1.68
N CYS A 159 -9.77 0.19 -0.50
CA CYS A 159 -8.61 1.05 -0.31
C CYS A 159 -7.31 0.33 -0.69
N ALA A 160 -6.32 1.07 -1.19
CA ALA A 160 -4.98 0.54 -1.45
C ALA A 160 -4.32 -0.03 -0.18
N TRP A 161 -4.51 0.60 0.99
CA TRP A 161 -4.00 0.06 2.26
C TRP A 161 -4.65 -1.29 2.62
N ALA A 162 -5.91 -1.53 2.21
CA ALA A 162 -6.63 -2.76 2.54
C ALA A 162 -6.13 -3.95 1.71
N TRP A 163 -5.79 -3.71 0.45
CA TRP A 163 -5.05 -4.70 -0.35
C TRP A 163 -3.67 -4.98 0.24
N ALA A 164 -2.92 -3.95 0.64
CA ALA A 164 -1.63 -4.12 1.32
C ALA A 164 -1.76 -4.94 2.62
N ALA A 165 -2.84 -4.73 3.38
CA ALA A 165 -3.15 -5.49 4.58
C ALA A 165 -3.39 -6.98 4.29
N ALA A 166 -4.20 -7.29 3.28
CA ALA A 166 -4.47 -8.66 2.85
C ALA A 166 -3.18 -9.36 2.38
N VAL A 167 -2.35 -8.67 1.60
CA VAL A 167 -1.03 -9.18 1.16
C VAL A 167 -0.11 -9.41 2.34
N SER A 168 -0.07 -8.51 3.32
CA SER A 168 0.78 -8.65 4.50
C SER A 168 0.38 -9.83 5.38
N ARG A 169 -0.92 -10.12 5.50
CA ARG A 169 -1.42 -11.21 6.35
C ARG A 169 -1.38 -12.57 5.64
N ASP A 170 -1.52 -12.58 4.32
CA ASP A 170 -1.52 -13.79 3.50
C ASP A 170 -0.84 -13.52 2.14
N PRO A 171 0.50 -13.58 2.07
CA PRO A 171 1.25 -13.21 0.87
C PRO A 171 1.03 -14.14 -0.34
N GLU A 172 0.44 -15.31 -0.13
CA GLU A 172 0.20 -16.29 -1.19
C GLU A 172 -1.21 -16.22 -1.75
N LYS A 173 -2.22 -16.11 -0.87
CA LYS A 173 -3.63 -16.17 -1.26
C LYS A 173 -4.38 -14.86 -1.07
N PHE A 174 -3.75 -13.86 -0.44
CA PHE A 174 -4.32 -12.52 -0.25
C PHE A 174 -5.66 -12.58 0.49
N GLU A 175 -5.77 -13.45 1.49
CA GLU A 175 -7.00 -13.74 2.22
C GLU A 175 -8.13 -14.21 1.30
N ASN A 176 -7.79 -14.86 0.19
CA ASN A 176 -8.68 -15.26 -0.90
C ASN A 176 -9.36 -14.11 -1.66
N LEU A 177 -8.92 -12.86 -1.50
CA LEU A 177 -9.34 -11.79 -2.40
C LEU A 177 -8.90 -12.09 -3.83
N LYS A 178 -9.80 -11.86 -4.79
CA LYS A 178 -9.48 -11.98 -6.21
C LYS A 178 -9.38 -10.59 -6.82
N LEU A 179 -8.17 -10.17 -7.15
CA LEU A 179 -7.92 -8.92 -7.86
C LEU A 179 -8.42 -9.01 -9.30
N ASP A 180 -9.22 -8.04 -9.75
CA ASP A 180 -9.57 -7.89 -11.16
C ASP A 180 -8.67 -6.83 -11.81
N CYS A 181 -7.71 -7.28 -12.61
CA CYS A 181 -6.75 -6.40 -13.28
C CYS A 181 -7.40 -5.44 -14.29
N THR A 182 -8.54 -5.80 -14.88
CA THR A 182 -9.23 -5.00 -15.91
C THR A 182 -10.11 -3.89 -15.30
N ARG A 183 -10.43 -4.02 -14.01
CA ARG A 183 -11.29 -3.09 -13.24
C ARG A 183 -10.53 -2.36 -12.13
N THR A 184 -9.26 -2.67 -11.94
CA THR A 184 -8.35 -1.98 -11.02
C THR A 184 -7.60 -0.88 -11.76
N ASN A 185 -7.53 0.31 -11.15
CA ASN A 185 -6.93 1.50 -11.75
C ASN A 185 -5.41 1.37 -11.90
N ALA A 186 -4.86 1.80 -13.03
CA ALA A 186 -3.43 1.80 -13.31
C ALA A 186 -2.62 2.69 -12.35
N TYR A 187 -3.20 3.82 -11.91
CA TYR A 187 -2.56 4.78 -11.01
C TYR A 187 -2.21 4.16 -9.64
N LEU A 188 -2.81 3.01 -9.30
CA LEU A 188 -2.48 2.26 -8.10
C LEU A 188 -0.97 1.93 -7.99
N ARG A 189 -0.29 1.68 -9.11
CA ARG A 189 1.16 1.44 -9.13
C ARG A 189 1.94 2.64 -8.61
N ASP A 190 1.60 3.84 -9.09
CA ASP A 190 2.24 5.09 -8.66
C ASP A 190 1.97 5.37 -7.18
N VAL A 191 0.76 5.06 -6.70
CA VAL A 191 0.42 5.13 -5.26
C VAL A 191 1.36 4.24 -4.46
N TYR A 192 1.44 2.94 -4.76
CA TYR A 192 2.32 2.07 -3.98
C TYR A 192 3.80 2.43 -4.09
N GLN A 193 4.27 2.79 -5.28
CA GLN A 193 5.66 3.22 -5.50
C GLN A 193 6.02 4.47 -4.70
N SER A 194 5.10 5.43 -4.60
CA SER A 194 5.26 6.64 -3.77
C SER A 194 5.39 6.31 -2.28
N TYR A 195 4.54 5.42 -1.76
CA TYR A 195 4.63 5.00 -0.36
C TYR A 195 5.92 4.21 -0.08
N ALA A 196 6.24 3.23 -0.93
CA ALA A 196 7.43 2.40 -0.81
C ALA A 196 8.73 3.22 -0.84
N SER A 197 8.84 4.17 -1.78
CA SER A 197 10.03 5.04 -1.87
C SER A 197 10.15 6.03 -0.71
N SER A 198 9.04 6.42 -0.10
CA SER A 198 9.04 7.31 1.08
C SER A 198 9.32 6.60 2.41
N GLY A 199 9.32 5.27 2.43
CA GLY A 199 9.43 4.47 3.66
C GLY A 199 8.24 4.65 4.62
N ARG A 200 7.12 5.19 4.14
CA ARG A 200 5.89 5.35 4.93
C ARG A 200 4.99 4.14 4.74
N GLY A 201 4.47 3.60 5.85
CA GLY A 201 3.42 2.61 5.81
C GLY A 201 2.08 3.20 5.36
N MET A 202 1.24 2.37 4.75
CA MET A 202 -0.16 2.69 4.50
C MET A 202 -0.97 2.38 5.75
N VAL A 203 -1.68 3.37 6.28
CA VAL A 203 -2.32 3.30 7.60
C VAL A 203 -3.79 2.92 7.46
N SER A 204 -4.22 1.85 8.14
CA SER A 204 -5.63 1.46 8.22
C SER A 204 -6.40 2.29 9.25
N PRO A 205 -7.75 2.24 9.27
CA PRO A 205 -8.56 2.96 10.27
C PRO A 205 -8.20 2.63 11.73
N SER A 206 -7.71 1.42 12.02
CA SER A 206 -7.23 1.03 13.35
C SER A 206 -5.85 1.61 13.71
N GLY A 207 -5.16 2.24 12.76
CA GLY A 207 -3.80 2.77 12.92
C GLY A 207 -2.69 1.76 12.60
N VAL A 208 -3.02 0.54 12.20
CA VAL A 208 -2.02 -0.45 11.76
C VAL A 208 -1.42 0.01 10.43
N GLN A 209 -0.10 -0.18 10.29
CA GLN A 209 0.63 0.20 9.09
C GLN A 209 0.99 -1.05 8.27
N TYR A 210 0.85 -0.93 6.95
CA TYR A 210 1.17 -1.97 5.99
C TYR A 210 2.16 -1.49 4.94
N GLU A 211 3.08 -2.35 4.55
CA GLU A 211 4.13 -2.05 3.57
C GLU A 211 3.57 -2.02 2.14
N ALA A 212 3.74 -0.90 1.46
CA ALA A 212 3.28 -0.72 0.08
C ALA A 212 4.09 -1.56 -0.93
N GLN A 213 5.36 -1.87 -0.62
CA GLN A 213 6.24 -2.60 -1.53
C GLN A 213 5.73 -4.01 -1.83
N ALA A 214 5.33 -4.77 -0.80
CA ALA A 214 4.78 -6.11 -0.98
C ALA A 214 3.45 -6.07 -1.78
N ALA A 215 2.65 -5.03 -1.56
CA ALA A 215 1.40 -4.82 -2.28
C ALA A 215 1.63 -4.54 -3.77
N LEU A 216 2.63 -3.72 -4.11
CA LEU A 216 3.06 -3.46 -5.48
C LEU A 216 3.54 -4.75 -6.16
N GLU A 217 4.40 -5.51 -5.50
CA GLU A 217 4.92 -6.79 -6.02
C GLU A 217 3.79 -7.80 -6.28
N ALA A 218 2.78 -7.85 -5.41
CA ALA A 218 1.61 -8.69 -5.62
C ALA A 218 0.80 -8.24 -6.86
N VAL A 219 0.62 -6.93 -7.06
CA VAL A 219 -0.03 -6.38 -8.26
C VAL A 219 0.76 -6.74 -9.52
N GLU A 220 2.09 -6.55 -9.54
CA GLU A 220 2.91 -6.89 -10.71
C GLU A 220 2.96 -8.39 -10.99
N LYS A 221 2.92 -9.22 -9.95
CA LYS A 221 2.85 -10.66 -10.09
C LYS A 221 1.55 -11.11 -10.75
N LEU A 222 0.42 -10.52 -10.36
CA LEU A 222 -0.92 -10.90 -10.82
C LEU A 222 -1.29 -10.28 -12.17
N CYS A 223 -0.88 -9.04 -12.42
CA CYS A 223 -1.36 -8.20 -13.51
C CYS A 223 -0.20 -7.67 -14.37
N LYS A 224 0.57 -8.58 -14.96
CA LYS A 224 1.65 -8.20 -15.88
C LYS A 224 1.06 -7.50 -17.10
N ALA A 225 1.39 -6.22 -17.25
CA ALA A 225 1.04 -5.41 -18.42
C ALA A 225 1.78 -5.88 -19.67
#